data_AF-A0A8R7Q617-F1
#
_entry.id   AF-A0A8R7Q617-F1
#
_cell.length_a   1.000
_cell.length_b   1.000
_cell.length_c   1.000
_cell.angle_alpha   90.00
_cell.angle_beta   90.00
_cell.angle_gamma   90.00
#
_symmetry.space_group_name_H-M   'P 1'
#
loop_
_entity.id
_entity.type
_entity.pdbx_description
1 polymer ?
#
loop_
_entity_poly.entity_id
_entity_poly.type
_entity_poly.pdbx_seq_one_letter_code
_entity_poly.pdbx_strand_id
1 'polypeptide(L)'
;MSALSILHRACLRLALLPLPLAPLRAPLRSSTLPRPLRLPRRAAMSSAASRMSHDLSLGYRLPPKEIQDIVDAPPLPVLSFSPSKDKILFLKRRALPPLSDLAKPEEKLAGVRIDGHSNTRS
;
A
#
# COMPACT_ATOMS: atom_id res chain seq x y z
N MET A 1 -20.98 28.98 25.37
CA MET A 1 -21.88 27.81 25.46
C MET A 1 -21.52 26.81 24.36
N SER A 2 -20.24 26.58 24.11
CA SER A 2 -19.38 25.54 24.72
C SER A 2 -19.58 24.18 24.03
N ALA A 3 -18.92 23.99 22.89
CA ALA A 3 -18.87 22.75 22.10
C ALA A 3 -18.42 21.51 22.91
N LEU A 4 -17.86 21.71 24.12
CA LEU A 4 -17.53 20.67 25.09
C LEU A 4 -18.75 19.84 25.57
N SER A 5 -19.99 20.34 25.48
CA SER A 5 -21.18 19.58 25.93
C SER A 5 -21.65 18.51 24.93
N ILE A 6 -21.33 18.69 23.64
CA ILE A 6 -21.75 17.79 22.56
C ILE A 6 -20.87 16.53 22.58
N LEU A 7 -19.57 16.69 22.83
CA LEU A 7 -18.62 15.58 22.90
C LEU A 7 -18.90 14.67 24.11
N HIS A 8 -19.35 15.24 25.23
CA HIS A 8 -19.66 14.48 26.44
C HIS A 8 -20.93 13.62 26.28
N ARG A 9 -21.94 14.08 25.53
CA ARG A 9 -23.16 13.30 25.24
C ARG A 9 -22.95 12.19 24.20
N ALA A 10 -22.02 12.38 23.26
CA ALA A 10 -21.69 11.36 22.25
C ALA A 10 -20.94 10.16 22.87
N CYS A 11 -20.07 10.41 23.87
CA CYS A 11 -19.26 9.38 24.50
C CYS A 11 -20.09 8.41 25.38
N LEU A 12 -21.15 8.89 26.04
CA LEU A 12 -21.98 8.05 26.91
C LEU A 12 -22.87 7.05 26.12
N ARG A 13 -23.08 7.28 24.82
CA ARG A 13 -24.02 6.49 24.00
C ARG A 13 -23.39 5.27 23.33
N LEU A 14 -22.07 5.08 23.46
CA LEU A 14 -21.36 3.91 22.91
C LEU A 14 -21.23 2.73 23.90
N ALA A 15 -21.70 2.88 25.15
CA ALA A 15 -21.48 1.90 26.22
C ALA A 15 -22.61 0.87 26.45
N LEU A 16 -23.65 0.84 25.60
CA LEU A 16 -24.88 0.06 25.86
C LEU A 16 -25.44 -0.66 24.62
N LEU A 17 -24.59 -1.22 23.76
CA LEU A 17 -25.06 -2.15 22.72
C LEU A 17 -24.79 -3.60 23.14
N PRO A 18 -25.85 -4.38 23.43
CA PRO A 18 -25.75 -5.72 23.98
C PRO A 18 -25.33 -6.73 22.91
N LEU A 19 -24.38 -7.59 23.26
CA LEU A 19 -24.02 -8.81 22.53
C LEU A 19 -25.20 -9.79 22.54
N PRO A 20 -25.76 -10.19 21.38
CA PRO A 20 -26.63 -11.35 21.35
C PRO A 20 -25.77 -12.61 21.19
N LEU A 21 -25.44 -13.20 22.33
CA LEU A 21 -25.22 -14.65 22.44
C LEU A 21 -26.50 -15.34 21.99
N ALA A 22 -26.44 -16.03 20.85
CA ALA A 22 -27.54 -16.88 20.38
C ALA A 22 -27.06 -18.33 20.20
N PRO A 23 -27.93 -19.31 20.50
CA PRO A 23 -27.51 -20.61 21.01
C PRO A 23 -27.39 -21.65 19.90
N LEU A 24 -26.44 -22.54 20.16
CA LEU A 24 -26.34 -23.91 19.69
C LEU A 24 -27.71 -24.60 19.64
N ARG A 25 -28.21 -24.92 18.44
CA ARG A 25 -29.33 -25.86 18.27
C ARG A 25 -29.07 -26.79 17.10
N ALA A 26 -28.47 -27.93 17.43
CA ALA A 26 -28.43 -29.12 16.61
C ALA A 26 -29.83 -29.73 16.49
N PRO A 27 -30.20 -30.29 15.31
CA PRO A 27 -31.10 -31.42 15.25
C PRO A 27 -30.33 -32.71 14.94
N LEU A 28 -30.55 -33.69 15.81
CA LEU A 28 -30.14 -35.06 15.70
C LEU A 28 -30.72 -35.76 14.46
N ARG A 29 -29.82 -36.46 13.76
CA ARG A 29 -29.93 -37.89 13.41
C ARG A 29 -31.05 -38.31 12.43
N SER A 30 -30.63 -38.55 11.19
CA SER A 30 -31.12 -39.70 10.42
C SER A 30 -29.92 -40.47 9.85
N SER A 31 -29.74 -41.67 10.37
CA SER A 31 -28.70 -42.65 10.03
C SER A 31 -28.91 -43.21 8.63
N THR A 32 -27.92 -43.02 7.75
CA THR A 32 -27.74 -43.87 6.56
C THR A 32 -26.25 -44.17 6.43
N LEU A 33 -25.88 -45.42 6.69
CA LEU A 33 -24.51 -45.95 6.54
C LEU A 33 -24.17 -46.17 5.04
N PRO A 34 -22.88 -46.32 4.70
CA PRO A 34 -22.30 -45.71 3.51
C PRO A 34 -22.28 -46.66 2.31
N ARG A 35 -22.37 -46.09 1.10
CA ARG A 35 -21.89 -46.77 -0.12
C ARG A 35 -20.49 -46.27 -0.42
N PRO A 36 -19.45 -47.12 -0.36
CA PRO A 36 -18.16 -46.75 -0.90
C PRO A 36 -18.20 -46.85 -2.43
N LEU A 37 -17.34 -46.08 -3.08
CA LEU A 37 -16.68 -46.32 -4.37
C LEU A 37 -16.76 -45.13 -5.33
N ARG A 38 -15.55 -44.78 -5.80
CA ARG A 38 -15.17 -43.90 -6.91
C ARG A 38 -15.07 -42.41 -6.60
N LEU A 39 -13.89 -42.05 -6.07
CA LEU A 39 -13.29 -40.73 -6.27
C LEU A 39 -13.10 -40.50 -7.78
N PRO A 40 -13.71 -39.49 -8.43
CA PRO A 40 -13.19 -38.97 -9.67
C PRO A 40 -11.89 -38.22 -9.35
N ARG A 41 -10.78 -38.57 -10.02
CA ARG A 41 -9.57 -37.74 -10.06
C ARG A 41 -9.95 -36.36 -10.64
N ARG A 42 -10.29 -35.39 -9.79
CA ARG A 42 -10.26 -33.97 -10.20
C ARG A 42 -8.80 -33.57 -10.32
N ALA A 43 -8.27 -33.73 -11.53
CA ALA A 43 -7.19 -32.89 -12.00
C ALA A 43 -7.68 -31.44 -12.08
N ALA A 44 -6.72 -30.51 -12.09
CA ALA A 44 -6.84 -29.06 -12.18
C ALA A 44 -7.01 -28.31 -10.84
N MET A 45 -5.89 -28.13 -10.13
CA MET A 45 -5.61 -26.79 -9.61
C MET A 45 -5.13 -25.97 -10.81
N SER A 46 -6.06 -25.23 -11.40
CA SER A 46 -5.75 -24.14 -12.31
C SER A 46 -4.90 -23.15 -11.54
N SER A 47 -3.63 -22.98 -11.92
CA SER A 47 -2.85 -21.85 -11.45
C SER A 47 -3.58 -20.60 -11.92
N ALA A 48 -4.13 -19.85 -10.97
CA ALA A 48 -4.54 -18.47 -11.19
C ALA A 48 -3.27 -17.64 -11.40
N ALA A 49 -2.62 -17.83 -12.55
CA ALA A 49 -1.74 -16.83 -13.11
C ALA A 49 -2.66 -15.66 -13.44
N SER A 50 -2.67 -14.66 -12.55
CA SER A 50 -3.25 -13.35 -12.83
C SER A 50 -2.59 -12.85 -14.11
N ARG A 51 -3.26 -13.08 -15.24
CA ARG A 51 -2.89 -12.51 -16.53
C ARG A 51 -3.26 -11.04 -16.43
N MET A 52 -2.30 -10.18 -16.11
CA MET A 52 -2.44 -8.75 -16.34
C MET A 52 -2.60 -8.55 -17.85
N SER A 53 -3.83 -8.38 -18.31
CA SER A 53 -4.15 -7.98 -19.67
C SER A 53 -3.73 -6.52 -19.84
N HIS A 54 -2.60 -6.28 -20.51
CA HIS A 54 -2.21 -4.94 -20.94
C HIS A 54 -3.06 -4.52 -22.15
N ASP A 55 -4.10 -3.77 -21.83
CA ASP A 55 -4.74 -2.74 -22.63
C ASP A 55 -3.75 -1.82 -23.38
N LEU A 56 -3.26 -2.15 -24.58
CA LEU A 56 -2.28 -1.33 -25.32
C LEU A 56 -2.88 -0.01 -25.87
N SER A 57 -4.16 0.27 -25.68
CA SER A 57 -4.79 1.55 -26.07
C SER A 57 -4.84 2.60 -24.95
N LEU A 58 -4.29 2.31 -23.77
CA LEU A 58 -4.43 3.16 -22.60
C LEU A 58 -3.16 3.98 -22.40
N GLY A 59 -3.32 5.31 -22.42
CA GLY A 59 -2.26 6.26 -22.12
C GLY A 59 -1.70 6.11 -20.70
N TYR A 60 -0.91 7.09 -20.27
CA TYR A 60 -0.28 7.06 -18.94
C TYR A 60 -1.33 6.82 -17.83
N ARG A 61 -1.11 5.80 -17.02
CA ARG A 61 -1.98 5.42 -15.91
C ARG A 61 -1.28 5.70 -14.59
N LEU A 62 -2.00 6.35 -13.69
CA LEU A 62 -1.58 6.49 -12.32
C LEU A 62 -1.83 5.18 -11.56
N PRO A 63 -0.95 4.82 -10.62
CA PRO A 63 -1.21 3.69 -9.73
C PRO A 63 -2.39 3.98 -8.80
N PRO A 64 -2.95 2.95 -8.13
CA PRO A 64 -3.89 3.14 -7.03
C PRO A 64 -3.32 4.09 -5.96
N LYS A 65 -4.21 4.84 -5.30
CA LYS A 65 -3.83 5.91 -4.37
C LYS A 65 -2.95 5.42 -3.23
N GLU A 66 -3.22 4.23 -2.72
CA GLU A 66 -2.47 3.64 -1.61
C GLU A 66 -0.99 3.47 -1.96
N ILE A 67 -0.67 3.13 -3.21
CA ILE A 67 0.71 3.01 -3.69
C ILE A 67 1.31 4.39 -3.96
N GLN A 68 0.52 5.31 -4.52
CA GLN A 68 0.96 6.67 -4.75
C GLN A 68 1.38 7.34 -3.44
N ASP A 69 0.57 7.23 -2.39
CA ASP A 69 0.83 7.85 -1.08
C ASP A 69 2.11 7.31 -0.43
N ILE A 70 2.43 6.02 -0.62
CA ILE A 70 3.68 5.42 -0.11
C ILE A 70 4.90 5.98 -0.85
N VAL A 71 4.79 6.13 -2.17
CA VAL A 71 5.89 6.57 -3.03
C VAL A 71 6.16 8.07 -2.90
N ASP A 72 5.10 8.88 -2.80
CA ASP A 72 5.17 10.33 -2.69
C ASP A 72 5.43 10.83 -1.25
N ALA A 73 5.44 9.93 -0.26
CA ALA A 73 5.72 10.26 1.12
C ALA A 73 7.10 10.94 1.29
N PRO A 74 7.21 12.05 2.04
CA PRO A 74 8.48 12.72 2.25
C PRO A 74 9.43 11.81 3.06
N PRO A 75 10.71 11.68 2.66
CA PRO A 75 11.65 10.85 3.36
C PRO A 75 12.05 11.54 4.67
N LEU A 76 12.40 10.72 5.67
CA LEU A 76 12.92 11.24 6.93
C LEU A 76 14.24 11.99 6.68
N PRO A 77 14.42 13.19 7.27
CA PRO A 77 15.68 13.91 7.13
C PRO A 77 16.81 13.13 7.80
N VAL A 78 17.99 13.16 7.18
CA VAL A 78 19.18 12.53 7.74
C VAL A 78 19.86 13.51 8.70
N LEU A 79 20.21 13.05 9.90
CA LEU A 79 20.96 13.83 10.86
C LEU A 79 22.45 13.54 10.72
N SER A 80 23.25 14.60 10.63
CA SER A 80 24.70 14.51 10.72
C SER A 80 25.17 15.23 11.97
N PHE A 81 25.99 14.56 12.78
CA PHE A 81 26.54 15.12 14.01
C PHE A 81 27.98 15.60 13.76
N SER A 82 28.36 16.73 14.38
CA SER A 82 29.76 17.14 14.46
C SER A 82 30.58 16.06 15.19
N PRO A 83 31.87 15.86 14.85
CA PRO A 83 32.76 14.98 15.63
C PRO A 83 32.80 15.34 17.13
N SER A 84 32.71 16.63 17.46
CA SER A 84 32.65 17.12 18.84
C SER A 84 31.27 17.00 19.49
N LYS A 85 30.23 16.63 18.72
CA LYS A 85 28.81 16.51 19.12
C LYS A 85 28.10 17.81 19.54
N ASP A 86 28.71 18.97 19.28
CA ASP A 86 28.11 20.26 19.64
C ASP A 86 27.11 20.81 18.60
N LYS A 87 27.07 20.19 17.41
CA LYS A 87 26.23 20.65 16.28
C LYS A 87 25.55 19.47 15.60
N ILE A 88 24.34 19.71 15.13
CA ILE A 88 23.53 18.78 14.35
C ILE A 88 23.11 19.47 13.05
N LEU A 89 23.33 18.80 11.92
CA LEU A 89 22.86 19.23 10.61
C LEU A 89 21.68 18.36 10.18
N PHE A 90 20.55 19.00 9.87
CA PHE A 90 19.36 18.36 9.31
C PHE A 90 19.43 18.39 7.78
N LEU A 91 19.71 17.24 7.17
CA LEU A 91 19.79 17.09 5.73
C LEU A 91 18.43 16.62 5.19
N LYS A 92 17.67 17.56 4.62
CA LYS A 92 16.44 17.25 3.88
C LYS A 92 16.78 16.90 2.44
N ARG A 93 16.24 15.78 1.96
CA ARG A 93 16.35 15.35 0.56
C ARG A 93 14.94 15.21 -0.03
N ARG A 94 14.81 15.40 -1.35
CA ARG A 94 13.57 15.10 -2.07
C ARG A 94 13.48 13.59 -2.31
N ALA A 95 12.28 13.02 -2.21
CA ALA A 95 12.05 11.60 -2.52
C ALA A 95 12.21 11.32 -4.02
N LEU A 96 11.54 12.13 -4.85
CA LEU A 96 11.52 11.97 -6.30
C LEU A 96 11.88 13.29 -6.99
N PRO A 97 12.64 13.24 -8.10
CA PRO A 97 12.81 14.38 -8.97
C PRO A 97 11.48 14.72 -9.66
N PRO A 98 11.19 16.02 -9.92
CA PRO A 98 10.01 16.40 -10.67
C PRO A 98 10.11 15.88 -12.11
N LEU A 99 8.96 15.68 -12.74
CA LEU A 99 8.89 15.23 -14.14
C LEU A 99 9.63 16.17 -15.10
N SER A 100 9.66 17.47 -14.80
CA SER A 100 10.40 18.47 -15.58
C SER A 100 11.90 18.20 -15.62
N ASP A 101 12.49 17.68 -14.54
CA ASP A 101 13.91 17.35 -14.50
C ASP A 101 14.20 16.09 -15.32
N LEU A 102 13.29 15.11 -15.31
CA LEU A 102 13.41 13.88 -16.10
C LEU A 102 13.15 14.09 -17.60
N ALA A 103 12.36 15.11 -17.95
CA ALA A 103 12.04 15.46 -19.33
C ALA A 103 13.11 16.35 -19.99
N LYS A 104 14.16 16.74 -19.26
CA LYS A 104 15.26 17.53 -19.81
C LYS A 104 16.01 16.75 -20.90
N PRO A 105 16.53 17.44 -21.92
CA PRO A 105 17.44 16.82 -22.87
C PRO A 105 18.74 16.42 -22.14
N GLU A 106 19.24 15.22 -22.43
CA GLU A 106 20.46 14.68 -21.85
C GLU A 106 21.48 14.36 -22.94
N GLU A 107 22.75 14.65 -22.67
CA GLU A 107 23.85 14.32 -23.56
C GLU A 107 24.23 12.84 -23.42
N LYS A 108 24.47 12.18 -24.55
CA LYS A 108 24.80 10.75 -24.62
C LYS A 108 26.27 10.56 -24.94
N LEU A 109 27.11 10.42 -23.92
CA LEU A 109 28.57 10.31 -24.05
C LEU A 109 29.05 8.92 -23.61
N ALA A 110 29.71 8.18 -24.50
CA ALA A 110 30.27 6.86 -24.22
C ALA A 110 29.26 5.86 -23.57
N GLY A 111 27.98 5.94 -23.96
CA GLY A 111 26.91 5.10 -23.40
C GLY A 111 26.34 5.59 -22.06
N VAL A 112 26.78 6.75 -21.57
CA VAL A 112 26.26 7.41 -20.36
C VAL A 112 25.37 8.58 -20.76
N ARG A 113 24.29 8.80 -20.01
CA ARG A 113 23.37 9.94 -20.15
C ARG A 113 23.66 10.94 -19.04
N ILE A 114 24.01 12.17 -19.41
CA ILE A 114 24.47 13.21 -18.47
C ILE A 114 23.73 14.52 -18.76
N ASP A 115 23.20 15.16 -17.72
CA ASP A 115 22.79 16.57 -17.77
C ASP A 115 24.02 17.44 -17.49
N GLY A 116 24.49 18.17 -18.51
CA GLY A 116 25.67 19.04 -18.42
C GLY A 116 25.49 20.25 -17.50
N HIS A 117 24.25 20.65 -17.19
CA HIS A 117 23.97 21.79 -16.33
C HIS A 117 23.99 21.43 -14.84
N SER A 118 23.55 20.22 -14.48
CA SER A 118 23.47 19.76 -13.09
C SER A 118 24.50 18.70 -12.71
N ASN A 119 25.36 18.26 -13.64
CA ASN A 119 26.34 17.18 -13.43
C ASN A 119 25.66 15.92 -12.83
N THR A 120 24.47 15.61 -13.34
CA THR A 120 23.66 14.46 -12.92
C THR A 120 23.61 13.41 -14.02
N ARG A 121 23.51 12.15 -13.63
CA ARG A 121 23.37 10.98 -14.51
C ARG A 121 22.00 10.34 -14.31
N SER A 122 21.36 9.90 -15.39
CA SER A 122 20.16 9.05 -15.36
C SER A 122 20.48 7.58 -15.17
#